data_AF-K2QGT0-F1
#
_entry.id   AF-K2QGT0-F1
#
_cell.length_a   1.000
_cell.length_b   1.000
_cell.length_c   1.000
_cell.angle_alpha   90.00
_cell.angle_beta   90.00
_cell.angle_gamma   90.00
#
_symmetry.space_group_name_H-M   'P 1'
#
loop_
_entity.id
_entity.type
_entity.pdbx_description
1 polymer ?
#
loop_
_entity_poly.entity_id
_entity_poly.type
_entity_poly.pdbx_seq_one_letter_code
_entity_poly.pdbx_strand_id
1 'polypeptide(L)'
;MDEHGLGLGICTNSTVLASSKKKRTYVAAPQDREWVSIIESISTCGRKTRPLIIFKGTNVQSTWFEDNTPDWIYATSENGWTSNQTAIGWLQAIFLPETKVDNEPRILITDGHGSHISVEFIWL
;
A
#
# COMPACT_ATOMS: atom_id res chain seq x y z
N MET A 1 3.06 9.58 7.64
CA MET A 1 2.41 8.40 7.07
C MET A 1 1.88 8.83 5.73
N ASP A 2 1.98 7.92 4.78
CA ASP A 2 1.54 8.16 3.41
C ASP A 2 1.05 6.83 2.81
N GLU A 3 0.28 6.95 1.74
CA GLU A 3 -0.24 5.83 0.99
C GLU A 3 0.33 5.80 -0.43
N HIS A 4 0.79 4.61 -0.83
CA HIS A 4 1.33 4.38 -2.16
C HIS A 4 0.55 3.30 -2.89
N GLY A 5 0.28 3.50 -4.17
CA GLY A 5 -0.35 2.53 -5.05
C GLY A 5 0.66 1.92 -6.02
N LEU A 6 0.75 0.59 -6.07
CA LEU A 6 1.51 -0.14 -7.08
C LEU A 6 0.57 -0.82 -8.06
N GLY A 7 0.71 -0.52 -9.35
CA GLY A 7 -0.03 -1.21 -10.40
C GLY A 7 0.60 -2.56 -10.75
N LEU A 8 -0.22 -3.61 -10.77
CA LEU A 8 0.21 -4.95 -11.14
C LEU A 8 0.41 -5.05 -12.67
N GLY A 9 1.38 -5.87 -13.09
CA GLY A 9 1.63 -6.10 -14.52
C GLY A 9 2.16 -4.87 -15.28
N ILE A 10 2.63 -3.83 -14.59
CA ILE A 10 3.31 -2.69 -15.22
C ILE A 10 4.73 -3.13 -15.59
N CYS A 11 4.88 -3.68 -16.80
CA CYS A 11 6.17 -3.99 -17.39
C CYS A 11 6.60 -2.87 -18.36
N THR A 12 7.84 -2.40 -18.23
CA THR A 12 8.50 -1.52 -19.21
C THR A 12 9.07 -2.36 -20.36
N ASN A 13 8.22 -2.94 -21.19
CA ASN A 13 8.66 -3.66 -22.39
C ASN A 13 9.23 -2.66 -23.42
N SER A 14 10.55 -2.42 -23.41
CA SER A 14 11.17 -1.28 -24.10
C SER A 14 11.93 -1.60 -25.39
N THR A 15 11.84 -2.81 -25.95
CA THR A 15 12.42 -3.11 -27.27
C THR A 15 11.41 -3.81 -28.18
N VAL A 16 11.08 -3.16 -29.30
CA VAL A 16 10.13 -3.67 -30.30
C VAL A 16 10.84 -3.73 -31.65
N LEU A 17 10.98 -4.93 -32.21
CA LEU A 17 11.45 -5.11 -33.58
C LEU A 17 10.26 -4.98 -34.54
N ALA A 18 10.26 -3.96 -35.40
CA ALA A 18 9.19 -3.73 -36.37
C ALA A 18 9.75 -3.42 -37.76
N SER A 19 8.92 -3.63 -38.78
CA SER A 19 9.28 -3.26 -40.16
C SER A 19 9.52 -1.75 -40.28
N SER A 20 10.58 -1.37 -41.01
CA SER A 20 10.93 0.03 -41.31
C SER A 20 9.81 0.83 -42.00
N LYS A 21 8.83 0.15 -42.60
CA LYS A 21 7.67 0.78 -43.26
C LYS A 21 6.55 1.18 -42.28
N LYS A 22 6.57 0.70 -41.03
CA LYS A 22 5.57 1.05 -40.01
C LYS A 22 6.03 2.26 -39.21
N LYS A 23 5.24 3.34 -39.23
CA LYS A 23 5.52 4.59 -38.49
C LYS A 23 5.24 4.50 -36.98
N ARG A 24 4.41 3.54 -36.54
CA ARG A 24 4.04 3.32 -35.13
C ARG A 24 3.81 1.83 -34.90
N THR A 25 4.21 1.36 -33.71
CA THR A 25 3.91 0.01 -33.23
C THR A 25 3.27 0.13 -31.85
N TYR A 26 2.19 -0.62 -31.61
CA TYR A 26 1.54 -0.69 -30.30
C TYR A 26 2.22 -1.75 -29.46
N VAL A 27 2.54 -1.41 -28.21
CA VAL A 27 2.98 -2.37 -27.21
C VAL A 27 1.73 -2.80 -26.44
N ALA A 28 1.40 -4.09 -26.50
CA ALA A 28 0.42 -4.64 -25.57
C ALA A 28 1.03 -4.59 -24.17
N ALA A 29 0.43 -3.80 -23.29
CA ALA A 29 0.79 -3.81 -21.89
C ALA A 29 -0.04 -4.93 -21.21
N PRO A 30 0.60 -5.89 -20.52
CA PRO A 30 -0.10 -6.94 -19.77
C PRO A 30 -0.74 -6.39 -18.48
N GLN A 31 -1.08 -5.10 -18.46
CA GLN A 31 -1.65 -4.43 -17.29
C GLN A 31 -3.05 -4.97 -17.04
N ASP A 32 -3.15 -5.92 -16.12
CA ASP A 32 -4.34 -6.04 -15.30
C ASP A 32 -4.44 -4.74 -14.52
N ARG A 33 -5.54 -4.00 -14.69
CA ARG A 33 -5.75 -2.67 -14.08
C ARG A 33 -5.97 -2.74 -12.57
N GLU A 34 -5.29 -3.66 -11.92
CA GLU A 34 -5.36 -3.94 -10.50
C GLU A 34 -4.22 -3.21 -9.80
N TRP A 35 -4.58 -2.62 -8.68
CA TRP A 35 -3.68 -1.84 -7.84
C TRP A 35 -3.54 -2.55 -6.49
N VAL A 36 -2.34 -2.47 -5.94
CA VAL A 36 -2.03 -2.82 -4.56
C VAL A 36 -1.78 -1.53 -3.81
N SER A 37 -2.53 -1.28 -2.75
CA SER A 37 -2.30 -0.13 -1.88
C SER A 37 -1.38 -0.50 -0.74
N ILE A 38 -0.50 0.44 -0.37
CA ILE A 38 0.48 0.30 0.69
C ILE A 38 0.30 1.47 1.64
N ILE A 39 0.21 1.20 2.94
CA ILE A 39 0.28 2.23 3.98
C ILE A 39 1.58 2.06 4.76
N GLU A 40 2.37 3.13 4.83
CA GLU A 40 3.65 3.11 5.55
C GLU A 40 3.91 4.39 6.36
N SER A 41 4.82 4.29 7.33
CA SER A 41 5.25 5.43 8.12
C SER A 41 6.71 5.31 8.53
N ILE A 42 7.38 6.47 8.62
CA ILE A 42 8.77 6.60 9.03
C ILE A 42 8.89 7.75 10.03
N SER A 43 9.80 7.61 11.00
CA SER A 43 10.13 8.63 11.98
C SER A 43 11.40 9.41 11.59
N THR A 44 11.61 10.55 12.24
CA THR A 44 12.82 11.37 12.08
C THR A 44 14.09 10.66 12.55
N CYS A 45 13.99 9.66 13.43
CA CYS A 45 15.11 8.81 13.84
C CYS A 45 15.34 7.61 12.90
N GLY A 46 14.63 7.55 11.77
CA GLY A 46 14.78 6.49 10.76
C GLY A 46 14.07 5.17 11.10
N ARG A 47 13.29 5.12 12.19
CA ARG A 47 12.46 3.95 12.52
C ARG A 47 11.28 3.89 11.55
N LYS A 48 11.02 2.71 11.01
CA LYS A 48 9.92 2.43 10.09
C LYS A 48 8.95 1.50 10.78
N THR A 49 7.65 1.73 10.59
CA THR A 49 6.64 0.72 10.95
C THR A 49 6.59 -0.34 9.87
N ARG A 50 6.10 -1.55 10.19
CA ARG A 50 5.76 -2.52 9.16
C ARG A 50 4.72 -1.92 8.21
N PRO A 51 4.87 -2.08 6.89
CA PRO A 51 3.87 -1.61 5.95
C PRO A 51 2.62 -2.49 6.02
N LEU A 52 1.47 -1.87 5.76
CA LEU A 52 0.22 -2.59 5.48
C LEU A 52 0.04 -2.68 3.97
N ILE A 53 0.00 -3.90 3.44
CA ILE A 53 -0.20 -4.20 2.03
C ILE A 53 -1.65 -4.64 1.82
N ILE A 54 -2.37 -3.98 0.92
CA ILE A 54 -3.78 -4.20 0.68
C ILE A 54 -3.94 -4.67 -0.76
N PHE A 55 -4.31 -5.95 -0.90
CA PHE A 55 -4.67 -6.52 -2.19
C PHE A 55 -6.15 -6.32 -2.47
N LYS A 56 -6.50 -6.21 -3.75
CA LYS A 56 -7.90 -6.32 -4.15
C LYS A 56 -8.38 -7.76 -3.96
N GLY A 57 -9.47 -7.95 -3.21
CA GLY A 57 -10.03 -9.27 -2.96
C GLY A 57 -10.88 -9.33 -1.69
N THR A 58 -11.42 -10.51 -1.40
CA THR A 58 -12.25 -10.74 -0.20
C THR A 58 -11.45 -11.27 0.97
N ASN A 59 -10.48 -12.16 0.71
CA ASN A 59 -9.66 -12.79 1.74
C ASN A 59 -8.22 -12.90 1.27
N VAL A 60 -7.30 -12.83 2.22
CA VAL A 60 -5.89 -13.17 2.01
C VAL A 60 -5.77 -14.68 1.83
N GLN A 61 -5.08 -15.12 0.77
CA GLN A 61 -4.82 -16.54 0.53
C GLN A 61 -3.37 -16.88 0.86
N SER A 62 -3.16 -17.97 1.60
CA SER A 62 -1.81 -18.44 1.95
C SER A 62 -0.96 -18.80 0.73
N THR A 63 -1.60 -19.21 -0.36
CA THR A 63 -0.95 -19.55 -1.63
C THR A 63 -0.29 -18.36 -2.33
N TRP A 64 -0.55 -17.13 -1.90
CA TRP A 64 0.10 -15.93 -2.44
C TRP A 64 1.50 -15.70 -1.90
N PHE A 65 1.86 -16.38 -0.80
CA PHE A 65 3.09 -16.13 -0.08
C PHE A 65 4.05 -17.31 -0.19
N GLU A 66 5.27 -17.00 -0.61
CA GLU A 66 6.41 -17.92 -0.59
C GLU A 66 7.12 -17.84 0.78
N ASP A 67 7.97 -18.82 1.09
CA ASP A 67 8.68 -18.91 2.38
C ASP A 67 9.56 -17.68 2.70
N ASN A 68 9.95 -16.91 1.68
CA ASN A 68 10.76 -15.70 1.80
C ASN A 68 9.93 -14.40 1.84
N THR A 69 8.61 -14.50 1.94
CA THR A 69 7.73 -13.34 2.04
C THR A 69 8.07 -12.51 3.29
N PRO A 70 8.27 -11.19 3.18
CA PRO A 70 8.54 -10.34 4.34
C PRO A 70 7.46 -10.44 5.43
N ASP A 71 7.87 -10.28 6.69
CA ASP A 71 6.93 -10.15 7.83
C ASP A 71 6.26 -8.77 7.84
N TRP A 72 5.39 -8.55 6.87
CA TRP A 72 4.53 -7.36 6.76
C TRP A 72 3.09 -7.73 7.13
N ILE A 73 2.24 -6.70 7.24
CA ILE A 73 0.82 -6.93 7.45
C ILE A 73 0.14 -6.96 6.09
N TYR A 74 -0.60 -8.03 5.82
CA TYR A 74 -1.32 -8.24 4.56
C TYR A 74 -2.83 -8.24 4.82
N ALA A 75 -3.55 -7.47 4.02
CA ALA A 75 -4.99 -7.35 4.09
C ALA A 75 -5.60 -7.35 2.68
N THR A 76 -6.93 -7.45 2.63
CA THR A 76 -7.69 -7.34 1.38
C THR A 76 -8.81 -6.33 1.49
N SER A 77 -9.13 -5.69 0.37
CA SER A 77 -10.28 -4.80 0.20
C SER A 77 -10.96 -5.13 -1.14
N GLU A 78 -12.30 -5.04 -1.21
CA GLU A 78 -13.05 -5.39 -2.43
C GLU A 78 -12.59 -4.58 -3.65
N ASN A 79 -12.23 -3.32 -3.43
CA ASN A 79 -11.79 -2.41 -4.48
C ASN A 79 -10.26 -2.24 -4.52
N GLY A 80 -9.53 -2.78 -3.53
CA GLY A 80 -8.08 -2.61 -3.39
C GLY A 80 -7.62 -1.24 -2.87
N TRP A 81 -8.55 -0.38 -2.44
CA TRP A 81 -8.26 0.96 -1.92
C TRP A 81 -8.34 1.01 -0.39
N THR A 82 -7.74 2.04 0.18
CA THR A 82 -7.88 2.39 1.59
C THR A 82 -9.29 2.90 1.91
N SER A 83 -9.75 2.62 3.13
CA SER A 83 -11.02 3.09 3.68
C SER A 83 -10.81 3.63 5.09
N ASN A 84 -11.81 4.31 5.65
CA ASN A 84 -11.76 4.78 7.03
C ASN A 84 -11.50 3.64 8.01
N GLN A 85 -12.15 2.49 7.84
CA GLN A 85 -11.93 1.30 8.67
C GLN A 85 -10.50 0.77 8.54
N THR A 86 -9.95 0.80 7.32
CA THR A 86 -8.56 0.37 7.07
C THR A 86 -7.56 1.29 7.76
N ALA A 87 -7.76 2.61 7.69
CA ALA A 87 -6.89 3.59 8.35
C ALA A 87 -6.91 3.43 9.87
N ILE A 88 -8.10 3.22 10.47
CA ILE A 88 -8.24 2.97 11.91
C ILE A 88 -7.59 1.64 12.30
N GLY A 89 -7.82 0.58 11.51
CA GLY A 89 -7.21 -0.73 11.73
C GLY A 89 -5.69 -0.67 11.68
N TRP A 90 -5.12 0.07 10.71
CA TRP A 90 -3.69 0.34 10.64
C TRP A 90 -3.17 1.09 11.88
N LEU A 91 -3.88 2.14 12.32
CA LEU A 91 -3.50 2.91 13.50
C LEU A 91 -3.43 2.04 14.76
N GLN A 92 -4.44 1.19 14.97
CA GLN A 92 -4.55 0.30 16.12
C GLN A 92 -3.58 -0.89 16.09
N ALA A 93 -3.45 -1.55 14.94
CA ALA A 93 -2.72 -2.81 14.83
C ALA A 93 -1.22 -2.60 14.59
N ILE A 94 -0.83 -1.47 13.99
CA ILE A 94 0.55 -1.23 13.52
C ILE A 94 1.13 0.00 14.21
N PHE A 95 0.57 1.18 13.96
CA PHE A 95 1.21 2.42 14.40
C PHE A 95 1.32 2.51 15.92
N LEU A 96 0.21 2.37 16.66
CA LEU A 96 0.20 2.52 18.11
C LEU A 96 1.05 1.46 18.84
N PRO A 97 1.05 0.17 18.45
CA PRO A 97 1.93 -0.83 19.06
C PRO A 97 3.39 -0.62 18.71
N GLU A 98 3.72 -0.35 17.44
CA GLU A 98 5.12 -0.33 16.98
C GLU A 98 5.84 0.97 17.26
N THR A 99 5.12 2.05 17.55
CA THR A 99 5.72 3.35 17.91
C THR A 99 5.67 3.62 19.40
N LYS A 100 5.21 2.67 20.23
CA LYS A 100 5.13 2.85 21.67
C LYS A 100 6.53 3.14 22.24
N VAL A 101 6.64 4.27 22.92
CA VAL A 101 7.79 4.69 23.73
C VAL A 101 7.23 5.08 25.09
N ASP A 102 7.88 4.61 26.16
CA ASP A 102 7.37 4.82 27.52
C ASP A 102 7.40 6.32 27.88
N ASN A 103 6.25 6.84 28.33
CA ASN A 103 6.05 8.22 28.79
C ASN A 103 6.33 9.35 27.78
N GLU A 104 6.47 9.06 26.48
CA GLU A 104 6.69 10.09 25.46
C GLU A 104 5.47 10.28 24.56
N PRO A 105 5.09 11.54 24.24
CA PRO A 105 4.03 11.81 23.28
C PRO A 105 4.45 11.38 21.87
N ARG A 106 3.46 11.03 21.04
CA ARG A 106 3.66 10.63 19.65
C ARG A 106 2.91 11.56 18.73
N ILE A 107 3.57 11.95 17.64
CA ILE A 107 2.97 12.78 16.60
C ILE A 107 2.92 11.96 15.33
N LEU A 108 1.73 11.79 14.79
CA LEU A 108 1.50 11.25 13.46
C LEU A 108 1.20 12.41 12.51
N ILE A 109 1.94 12.50 11.41
CA ILE A 109 1.70 13.48 10.34
C ILE A 109 1.13 12.73 9.15
N THR A 110 -0.01 13.18 8.65
CA THR A 110 -0.73 12.66 7.48
C THR A 110 -1.12 13.80 6.54
N ASP A 111 -1.60 13.47 5.34
CA ASP A 111 -2.27 14.43 4.49
C ASP A 111 -3.73 14.68 4.96
N GLY A 112 -4.47 15.48 4.18
CA GLY A 112 -5.88 15.81 4.44
C GLY A 112 -6.88 14.85 3.80
N HIS A 113 -6.51 13.60 3.49
CA HIS A 113 -7.43 12.63 2.91
C HIS A 113 -8.60 12.33 3.85
N GLY A 114 -9.77 11.98 3.28
CA GLY A 114 -11.01 11.79 4.02
C GLY A 114 -10.92 10.75 5.15
N SER A 115 -10.07 9.73 4.98
CA SER A 115 -9.82 8.71 6.01
C SER A 115 -9.00 9.21 7.19
N HIS A 116 -8.23 10.30 7.03
CA HIS A 116 -7.37 10.87 8.07
C HIS A 116 -8.07 11.93 8.92
N ILE A 117 -9.21 12.42 8.44
CA ILE A 117 -9.99 13.46 9.10
C ILE A 117 -11.32 12.95 9.67
N SER A 118 -11.53 11.63 9.66
CA SER A 118 -12.70 11.05 10.32
C SER A 118 -12.59 11.24 11.84
N VAL A 119 -13.74 11.37 12.50
CA VAL A 119 -13.81 11.54 13.96
C VAL A 119 -13.15 10.34 14.64
N GLU A 120 -13.44 9.14 14.18
CA GLU A 120 -12.89 7.91 14.74
C GLU A 120 -11.38 7.80 14.58
N PHE A 121 -10.79 8.38 13.53
CA PHE A 121 -9.33 8.38 13.34
C PHE A 121 -8.65 9.43 14.23
N ILE A 122 -9.22 10.63 14.35
CA ILE A 122 -8.64 11.73 15.14
C ILE A 122 -8.73 11.47 16.65
N TRP A 123 -9.82 10.86 17.11
CA TRP A 123 -10.12 10.71 18.54
C TRP A 123 -9.70 9.35 19.13
N LEU A 124 -8.92 8.56 18.39
CA LEU A 124 -8.42 7.25 18.82
C LEU A 124 -7.20 7.36 19.75
#